data_AF-A0A6G7P0K8-F1
#
_entry.id   AF-A0A6G7P0K8-F1
#
_cell.length_a   1.000
_cell.length_b   1.000
_cell.length_c   1.000
_cell.angle_alpha   90.00
_cell.angle_beta   90.00
_cell.angle_gamma   90.00
#
_symmetry.space_group_name_H-M   'P 1'
#
loop_
_entity.id
_entity.type
_entity.pdbx_description
1 polymer ?
#
loop_
_entity_poly.entity_id
_entity_poly.type
_entity_poly.pdbx_seq_one_letter_code
_entity_poly.pdbx_strand_id
1 'polypeptide(L)'
;MDRLLAGEPQRSDGSLTVASLAREAGISRATAYRATEALEAFRQRVDERTSGPDVPATLREHIRKLQGELREARRARYEEITDLRRSVDTLAQHVQVLTLDNERLRAELA
;
A
#
# COMPACT_ATOMS: atom_id res chain seq x y z
N MET A 1 -0.27 -19.68 3.91
CA MET A 1 -0.20 -19.20 2.51
C MET A 1 -1.38 -19.69 1.67
N ASP A 2 -1.95 -20.86 1.99
CA ASP A 2 -3.00 -21.50 1.20
C ASP A 2 -4.27 -20.64 1.06
N ARG A 3 -4.67 -19.91 2.11
CA ARG A 3 -5.77 -18.94 2.02
C ARG A 3 -5.54 -17.85 0.97
N LEU A 4 -4.33 -17.28 0.95
CA LEU A 4 -3.95 -16.25 -0.02
C LEU A 4 -3.92 -16.83 -1.44
N LEU A 5 -3.44 -18.08 -1.59
CA LEU A 5 -3.44 -18.80 -2.85
C LEU A 5 -4.85 -19.20 -3.31
N ALA A 6 -5.78 -19.47 -2.40
CA ALA A 6 -7.19 -19.76 -2.71
C ALA A 6 -7.98 -18.50 -3.13
N GLY A 7 -7.43 -17.30 -2.91
CA GLY A 7 -8.12 -16.04 -3.17
C GLY A 7 -9.01 -15.58 -2.02
N GLU A 8 -8.79 -16.08 -0.81
CA GLU A 8 -9.52 -15.71 0.40
C GLU A 8 -8.62 -14.93 1.40
N PRO A 9 -8.13 -13.73 1.02
CA PRO A 9 -7.31 -12.92 1.93
C PRO A 9 -8.17 -12.35 3.06
N GLN A 10 -7.65 -12.34 4.30
CA GLN A 10 -8.33 -11.73 5.45
C GLN A 10 -7.63 -10.47 5.94
N ARG A 11 -6.31 -10.42 5.79
CA ARG A 11 -5.46 -9.32 6.29
C ARG A 11 -4.74 -8.59 5.17
N SER A 12 -4.95 -8.96 3.91
CA SER A 12 -4.23 -8.40 2.75
C SER A 12 -5.17 -8.06 1.59
N ASP A 13 -4.62 -7.43 0.56
CA ASP A 13 -5.35 -7.02 -0.65
C ASP A 13 -5.52 -8.16 -1.67
N GLY A 14 -5.22 -9.41 -1.29
CA GLY A 14 -5.32 -10.58 -2.16
C GLY A 14 -4.24 -10.67 -3.24
N SER A 15 -3.34 -9.69 -3.32
CA SER A 15 -2.24 -9.76 -4.29
C SER A 15 -1.30 -10.92 -3.95
N LEU A 16 -0.93 -11.72 -4.96
CA LEU A 16 0.03 -12.83 -4.83
C LEU A 16 1.47 -12.30 -4.76
N THR A 17 1.74 -11.46 -3.77
CA THR A 17 3.03 -10.83 -3.51
C THR A 17 3.59 -11.25 -2.15
N VAL A 18 4.92 -11.20 -2.00
CA VAL A 18 5.59 -11.48 -0.72
C VAL A 18 5.10 -10.54 0.40
N ALA A 19 4.79 -9.29 0.05
CA ALA A 19 4.26 -8.31 0.98
C ALA A 19 2.87 -8.69 1.52
N SER A 20 1.99 -9.20 0.65
CA SER A 20 0.66 -9.65 1.05
C SER A 20 0.70 -10.98 1.77
N LEU A 21 1.61 -11.89 1.41
CA LEU A 21 1.90 -13.09 2.20
C LEU A 21 2.37 -12.74 3.63
N ALA A 22 3.31 -11.81 3.77
CA ALA A 22 3.81 -11.37 5.08
C ALA A 22 2.69 -10.76 5.93
N ARG A 23 1.86 -9.90 5.32
CA ARG A 23 0.71 -9.27 5.99
C ARG A 23 -0.33 -10.32 6.43
N GLU A 24 -0.62 -11.30 5.58
CA GLU A 24 -1.55 -12.40 5.85
C GLU A 24 -1.02 -13.36 6.94
N ALA A 25 0.30 -13.49 7.06
CA ALA A 25 0.95 -14.24 8.13
C ALA A 25 1.14 -13.43 9.42
N GLY A 26 0.92 -12.10 9.40
CA GLY A 26 1.15 -11.22 10.55
C GLY A 26 2.63 -11.03 10.89
N ILE A 27 3.53 -11.20 9.91
CA ILE A 27 4.98 -11.07 10.09
C ILE A 27 5.53 -9.90 9.26
N SER A 28 6.75 -9.46 9.58
CA SER A 28 7.44 -8.44 8.80
C SER A 28 7.85 -8.97 7.42
N ARG A 29 7.99 -8.07 6.43
CA ARG A 29 8.54 -8.43 5.10
C ARG A 29 9.93 -9.04 5.22
N ALA A 30 10.79 -8.50 6.08
CA ALA A 30 12.14 -9.02 6.29
C ALA A 30 12.12 -10.46 6.80
N THR A 31 11.21 -10.80 7.72
CA THR A 31 11.00 -12.16 8.21
C THR A 31 10.55 -13.08 7.08
N ALA A 32 9.62 -12.64 6.23
CA ALA A 32 9.15 -13.42 5.09
C ALA A 32 10.27 -13.70 4.06
N TYR A 33 11.14 -12.72 3.79
CA TYR A 33 12.30 -12.91 2.89
C TYR A 33 13.37 -13.85 3.44
N ARG A 34 13.48 -13.98 4.78
CA ARG A 34 14.42 -14.91 5.43
C ARG A 34 13.92 -16.36 5.43
N ALA A 35 12.61 -16.58 5.32
CA ALA A 35 12.02 -17.91 5.22
C ALA A 35 12.13 -18.45 3.77
N THR A 36 13.35 -18.74 3.34
CA THR A 36 13.69 -19.11 1.95
C THR A 36 12.85 -20.25 1.41
N GLU A 37 12.73 -21.36 2.14
CA GLU A 37 11.92 -22.53 1.70
C GLU A 37 10.45 -22.16 1.47
N ALA A 38 9.85 -21.42 2.41
CA ALA A 38 8.45 -21.00 2.30
C ALA A 38 8.25 -19.98 1.16
N LEU A 39 9.25 -19.12 0.92
CA LEU A 39 9.24 -18.13 -0.16
C LEU A 39 9.36 -18.80 -1.53
N GLU A 40 10.22 -19.79 -1.67
CA GLU A 40 10.38 -20.59 -2.90
C GLU A 40 9.11 -21.38 -3.19
N ALA A 41 8.56 -22.09 -2.20
CA ALA A 41 7.30 -22.81 -2.34
C ALA A 41 6.15 -21.87 -2.73
N PHE A 42 6.10 -20.66 -2.18
CA PHE A 42 5.12 -19.66 -2.55
C PHE A 42 5.28 -19.21 -4.01
N ARG A 43 6.49 -18.87 -4.44
CA ARG A 43 6.77 -18.45 -5.82
C ARG A 43 6.42 -19.55 -6.82
N GLN A 44 6.82 -20.79 -6.55
CA GLN A 44 6.51 -21.92 -7.39
C GLN A 44 5.00 -22.09 -7.58
N ARG A 45 4.20 -22.04 -6.50
CA ARG A 45 2.74 -22.17 -6.61
C ARG A 45 2.07 -20.99 -7.32
N VAL A 46 2.64 -19.78 -7.18
CA VAL A 46 2.17 -18.60 -7.94
C VAL A 46 2.47 -18.77 -9.43
N ASP A 47 3.66 -19.27 -9.77
CA ASP A 47 4.08 -19.53 -11.14
C ASP A 47 3.25 -20.66 -11.77
N GLU A 48 3.01 -21.77 -11.06
CA GLU A 48 2.12 -22.86 -11.50
C GLU A 48 0.70 -22.35 -11.80
N ARG A 49 0.15 -21.49 -10.94
CA ARG A 49 -1.18 -20.90 -11.14
C ARG A 49 -1.23 -19.91 -12.30
N THR A 50 -0.13 -19.19 -12.55
CA THR A 50 -0.05 -18.18 -13.62
C THR A 50 0.33 -18.79 -14.97
N SER A 51 1.00 -19.95 -14.95
CA SER A 51 1.54 -20.65 -16.14
C SER A 51 0.68 -21.84 -16.58
N GLY A 52 -0.46 -22.09 -15.92
CA GLY A 52 -1.39 -23.13 -16.33
C GLY A 52 -1.83 -22.97 -17.80
N PRO A 53 -2.04 -24.07 -18.55
CA PRO A 53 -2.36 -24.07 -19.98
C PRO A 53 -3.69 -23.36 -20.33
N ASP A 54 -4.45 -22.95 -19.33
CA ASP A 54 -5.84 -22.51 -19.46
C ASP A 54 -6.05 -21.01 -19.19
N VAL A 55 -4.98 -20.21 -19.08
CA VAL A 55 -5.08 -18.74 -18.98
C VAL A 55 -4.91 -18.14 -20.38
N PRO A 56 -6.00 -17.69 -21.05
CA PRO A 56 -5.91 -17.10 -22.37
C PRO A 56 -4.92 -15.93 -22.37
N ALA A 57 -4.14 -15.78 -23.43
CA ALA A 57 -3.18 -14.68 -23.57
C ALA A 57 -3.84 -13.31 -23.33
N THR A 58 -5.10 -13.18 -23.73
CA THR A 58 -5.95 -12.00 -23.49
C THR A 58 -6.14 -11.71 -22.00
N LEU A 59 -6.31 -12.73 -21.15
CA LEU A 59 -6.48 -12.56 -19.71
C LEU A 59 -5.17 -12.11 -19.05
N ARG A 60 -4.02 -12.60 -19.52
CA ARG A 60 -2.69 -12.11 -19.08
C ARG A 60 -2.48 -10.63 -19.44
N GLU A 61 -2.89 -10.21 -20.64
CA GLU A 61 -2.83 -8.80 -21.04
C GLU A 61 -3.74 -7.92 -20.19
N HIS A 62 -4.97 -8.37 -19.90
CA HIS A 62 -5.89 -7.66 -19.02
C HIS A 62 -5.33 -7.53 -17.59
N ILE A 63 -4.74 -8.59 -17.05
CA ILE A 63 -4.07 -8.55 -15.74
C ILE A 63 -2.94 -7.53 -15.74
N ARG A 64 -2.08 -7.51 -16.78
CA ARG A 64 -0.99 -6.52 -16.88
C ARG A 64 -1.51 -5.09 -16.96
N LYS A 65 -2.59 -4.87 -17.74
CA LYS A 65 -3.25 -3.57 -17.86
C LYS A 65 -3.80 -3.10 -16.51
N LEU A 66 -4.60 -3.93 -15.84
CA LEU A 66 -5.18 -3.62 -14.52
C LEU A 66 -4.09 -3.39 -13.46
N GLN A 67 -2.98 -4.13 -13.52
CA GLN A 67 -1.83 -3.89 -12.64
C GLN A 67 -1.12 -2.57 -12.95
N GLY A 68 -1.14 -2.09 -14.19
CA GLY A 68 -0.66 -0.76 -14.57
C GLY A 68 -1.55 0.34 -13.99
N GLU A 69 -2.85 0.26 -14.26
CA GLU A 69 -3.86 1.20 -13.76
C GLU A 69 -3.85 1.29 -12.23
N LEU A 70 -3.75 0.15 -11.53
CA LEU A 70 -3.66 0.12 -10.07
C LEU A 70 -2.38 0.80 -9.56
N ARG A 71 -1.25 0.66 -10.27
CA ARG A 71 0.01 1.33 -9.90
C ARG A 71 -0.10 2.84 -10.06
N GLU A 72 -0.69 3.30 -11.16
CA GLU A 72 -0.93 4.72 -11.42
C GLU A 72 -1.87 5.33 -10.38
N ALA A 73 -3.01 4.68 -10.11
CA ALA A 73 -3.97 5.12 -9.11
C ALA A 73 -3.36 5.19 -7.70
N ARG A 74 -2.54 4.20 -7.32
CA ARG A 74 -1.81 4.21 -6.04
C ARG A 74 -0.81 5.36 -5.95
N ARG A 75 -0.11 5.66 -7.06
CA ARG A 75 0.83 6.78 -7.12
C ARG A 75 0.12 8.12 -6.95
N ALA A 76 -0.94 8.36 -7.73
CA ALA A 76 -1.73 9.58 -7.66
C ALA A 76 -2.27 9.81 -6.23
N ARG A 77 -2.84 8.77 -5.61
CA ARG A 77 -3.33 8.84 -4.24
C ARG A 77 -2.23 9.15 -3.22
N TYR A 78 -1.02 8.62 -3.41
CA TYR A 78 0.10 8.89 -2.52
C TYR A 78 0.58 10.34 -2.63
N GLU A 79 0.64 10.87 -3.85
CA GLU A 79 0.96 12.26 -4.13
C GLU A 79 -0.08 13.18 -3.46
N GLU A 80 -1.38 12.91 -3.65
CA GLU A 80 -2.47 13.67 -3.02
C GLU A 80 -2.41 13.67 -1.48
N ILE A 81 -2.21 12.49 -0.86
CA ILE A 81 -2.07 12.39 0.60
C ILE A 81 -0.86 13.19 1.10
N THR A 82 0.24 13.19 0.34
CA THR A 82 1.45 13.91 0.71
C THR A 82 1.22 15.42 0.67
N ASP A 83 0.55 15.91 -0.37
CA ASP A 83 0.24 17.33 -0.52
C ASP A 83 -0.77 17.79 0.53
N LEU A 84 -1.83 17.01 0.79
CA LEU A 84 -2.78 17.30 1.87
C LEU A 84 -2.09 17.39 3.23
N ARG A 85 -1.15 16.48 3.53
CA ARG A 85 -0.37 16.54 4.79
C ARG A 85 0.44 17.82 4.88
N ARG A 86 1.13 18.22 3.81
CA ARG A 86 1.87 19.49 3.77
C ARG A 86 0.95 20.68 3.99
N SER A 87 -0.23 20.70 3.36
CA SER A 87 -1.21 21.77 3.55
C SER A 87 -1.70 21.85 5.00
N VAL A 88 -1.98 20.71 5.63
CA VAL A 88 -2.35 20.65 7.06
C VAL A 88 -1.24 21.21 7.94
N ASP A 89 0.02 20.82 7.68
CA ASP A 89 1.16 21.31 8.45
C ASP A 89 1.33 22.84 8.31
N THR A 90 1.21 23.38 7.09
CA THR A 90 1.25 24.84 6.83
C THR A 90 0.11 25.58 7.54
N LEU A 91 -1.12 25.04 7.48
CA LEU A 91 -2.26 25.66 8.14
C LEU A 91 -2.11 25.63 9.67
N ALA A 92 -1.60 24.54 10.23
CA ALA A 92 -1.30 24.45 11.65
C ALA A 92 -0.27 25.51 12.09
N GLN A 93 0.77 25.73 11.28
CA GLN A 93 1.76 26.80 11.52
C GLN A 93 1.11 28.19 11.48
N HIS A 94 0.26 28.47 10.49
CA HIS A 94 -0.45 29.75 10.41
C HIS A 94 -1.37 29.99 11.61
N VAL A 95 -2.10 28.95 12.05
CA VAL A 95 -2.95 29.03 13.25
C VAL A 95 -2.11 29.36 14.49
N GLN A 96 -0.93 28.73 14.65
CA GLN A 96 -0.03 29.01 15.76
C GLN A 96 0.42 30.48 15.76
N VAL A 97 0.84 31.02 14.61
CA VAL A 97 1.26 32.41 14.47
C VAL A 97 0.12 33.37 14.81
N LEU A 98 -1.06 33.17 14.23
CA LEU A 98 -2.24 34.01 14.49
C LEU A 98 -2.70 33.96 15.94
N THR A 99 -2.50 32.83 16.62
CA THR A 99 -2.81 32.69 18.05
C THR A 99 -1.89 33.57 18.88
N LEU A 100 -0.58 33.51 18.64
CA LEU A 100 0.42 34.35 19.33
C LEU A 100 0.18 35.85 19.06
N ASP A 101 -0.12 36.22 17.82
CA ASP A 101 -0.43 37.61 17.47
C ASP A 101 -1.69 38.11 18.18
N ASN A 102 -2.74 37.29 18.26
CA ASN A 102 -3.95 37.64 19.01
C ASN A 102 -3.67 37.82 20.51
N GLU A 103 -2.86 36.94 21.11
CA GLU A 103 -2.48 37.04 22.51
C GLU A 103 -1.69 38.34 22.76
N ARG A 104 -0.75 38.68 21.88
CA ARG A 104 0.00 39.94 21.95
C ARG A 104 -0.92 41.15 21.86
N LEU A 105 -1.81 41.19 20.87
CA LEU A 105 -2.75 42.31 20.68
C LEU A 105 -3.71 42.46 21.85
N ARG A 106 -4.17 41.35 22.44
CA ARG A 106 -5.01 41.38 23.66
C ARG A 106 -4.25 41.94 24.85
N ALA A 107 -2.96 41.65 24.99
CA ALA A 107 -2.13 42.21 26.05
C ALA A 107 -1.86 43.71 25.86
N GLU A 108 -1.76 44.19 24.62
CA GLU A 108 -1.57 45.62 24.30
C GLU A 108 -2.83 46.48 24.52
N LEU A 109 -4.01 45.85 24.48
CA LEU A 109 -5.30 46.51 24.68
C LEU A 109 -5.82 46.45 26.13
N ALA A 110 -5.13 45.73 27.02
CA ALA A 110 -5.44 45.60 28.44
C ALA A 110 -4.68 46.62 29.29
#